data_AF-A0A0C6F4L6-F1
#
_entry.id   AF-A0A0C6F4L6-F1
#
_cell.length_a   1.000
_cell.length_b   1.000
_cell.length_c   1.000
_cell.angle_alpha   90.00
_cell.angle_beta   90.00
_cell.angle_gamma   90.00
#
_symmetry.space_group_name_H-M   'P 1'
#
loop_
_entity.id
_entity.type
_entity.pdbx_description
1 polymer ?
#
loop_
_entity_poly.entity_id
_entity_poly.type
_entity_poly.pdbx_seq_one_letter_code
_entity_poly.pdbx_strand_id
1 'polypeptide(L)' 'MTVEDVRALLRQRVDTEGSANAWSRRHGVSHAYTLDALAGRRPPGPAILEALGLEKADTTYREREAARG' A
#
# COMPACT_ATOMS: atom_id res chain seq x y z
N MET A 1 -3.50 -9.03 -3.86
CA MET A 1 -2.33 -8.36 -3.26
C MET A 1 -2.57 -8.22 -1.78
N THR A 2 -1.63 -8.72 -0.97
CA THR A 2 -1.61 -8.52 0.47
C THR A 2 -0.93 -7.19 0.82
N VAL A 3 -1.00 -6.78 2.10
CA VAL A 3 -0.25 -5.62 2.60
C VAL A 3 1.27 -5.80 2.42
N GLU A 4 1.76 -7.03 2.50
CA GLU A 4 3.18 -7.34 2.31
C GLU A 4 3.61 -7.17 0.85
N ASP A 5 2.76 -7.57 -0.11
CA ASP A 5 2.99 -7.31 -1.54
C ASP A 5 3.08 -5.81 -1.84
N VAL A 6 2.17 -5.01 -1.26
CA VAL A 6 2.20 -3.55 -1.40
C VAL A 6 3.49 -2.96 -0.83
N ARG A 7 3.97 -3.49 0.30
CA ARG A 7 5.20 -3.04 0.95
C ARG A 7 6.44 -3.42 0.14
N ALA A 8 6.47 -4.61 -0.44
CA ALA A 8 7.53 -5.05 -1.34
C ALA A 8 7.58 -4.18 -2.61
N LEU A 9 6.42 -3.87 -3.18
CA LEU A 9 6.33 -2.97 -4.33
C LEU A 9 6.80 -1.55 -3.98
N LEU A 10 6.38 -1.02 -2.82
CA LEU A 10 6.86 0.27 -2.33
C LEU A 10 8.38 0.30 -2.19
N ARG A 11 8.97 -0.76 -1.63
CA ARG A 11 10.43 -0.91 -1.50
C ARG A 11 11.11 -0.87 -2.86
N GLN A 12 10.59 -1.60 -3.84
CA GLN A 12 11.14 -1.64 -5.20
C GLN A 12 11.06 -0.28 -5.89
N ARG A 13 9.92 0.44 -5.77
CA ARG A 13 9.76 1.78 -6.35
C ARG A 13 10.72 2.78 -5.73
N VAL A 14 10.84 2.75 -4.40
CA VAL A 14 11.80 3.58 -3.66
C VAL A 14 13.25 3.31 -4.07
N ASP A 15 13.61 2.05 -4.28
CA ASP A 15 14.95 1.65 -4.74
C ASP A 15 15.21 2.10 -6.19
N THR A 16 14.21 1.95 -7.07
CA THR A 16 14.26 2.42 -8.46
C THR A 16 14.46 3.93 -8.55
N GLU A 17 13.83 4.69 -7.65
CA GLU A 17 13.99 6.14 -7.56
C GLU A 17 15.23 6.58 -6.78
N GLY A 18 15.98 5.62 -6.22
CA GLY A 18 17.22 5.81 -5.49
C GLY A 18 17.07 6.20 -4.03
N SER A 19 15.92 6.74 -3.60
CA SER A 19 15.68 7.01 -2.19
C SER A 19 14.20 7.18 -1.84
N ALA A 20 13.87 6.89 -0.58
CA ALA A 20 12.52 7.10 -0.06
C ALA A 20 12.15 8.59 -0.08
N ASN A 21 13.13 9.47 0.15
CA ASN A 21 12.92 10.92 0.12
C ASN A 21 12.59 11.42 -1.29
N ALA A 22 13.30 10.94 -2.33
CA ALA A 22 13.01 11.27 -3.71
C ALA A 22 11.60 10.80 -4.11
N TRP A 23 11.25 9.55 -3.78
CA TRP A 23 9.92 8.99 -4.03
C TRP A 23 8.82 9.80 -3.34
N SER A 24 9.00 10.05 -2.04
CA SER A 24 8.07 10.86 -1.23
C SER A 24 7.84 12.25 -1.81
N ARG A 25 8.91 12.96 -2.22
CA ARG A 25 8.82 14.30 -2.81
C ARG A 25 8.11 14.29 -4.17
N ARG A 26 8.40 13.29 -5.01
CA ARG A 26 7.78 13.16 -6.33
C ARG A 26 6.28 12.90 -6.24
N HIS A 27 5.88 12.06 -5.29
CA HIS A 27 4.49 11.64 -5.12
C HIS A 27 3.70 12.47 -4.09
N GLY A 28 4.32 13.46 -3.45
CA GLY A 28 3.67 14.30 -2.43
C GLY A 28 3.32 13.55 -1.14
N VAL A 29 3.98 12.42 -0.86
CA VAL A 29 3.77 11.61 0.34
C VAL A 29 4.78 12.01 1.40
N SER A 30 4.38 12.04 2.68
CA SER A 30 5.33 12.34 3.76
C SER A 30 6.44 11.28 3.84
N HIS A 31 7.70 11.72 3.89
CA HIS A 31 8.85 10.83 4.01
C HIS A 31 8.78 9.92 5.24
N ALA A 32 8.37 10.47 6.39
CA ALA A 32 8.16 9.69 7.60
C ALA A 32 7.09 8.61 7.40
N TYR A 33 6.01 8.94 6.68
CA TYR A 33 4.94 7.99 6.40
C TYR A 33 5.39 6.87 5.46
N THR A 34 6.17 7.18 4.42
CA THR A 34 6.79 6.17 3.55
C THR A 34 7.69 5.24 4.34
N LEU A 35 8.51 5.78 5.26
CA LEU A 35 9.36 4.96 6.13
C LEU A 35 8.56 4.11 7.12
N ASP A 36 7.49 4.63 7.71
CA ASP A 36 6.62 3.87 8.62
C ASP A 36 5.91 2.72 7.90
N ALA A 37 5.44 2.96 6.67
CA ALA A 37 4.86 1.92 5.82
C ALA A 37 5.92 0.88 5.41
N LEU A 38 7.11 1.32 5.02
CA LEU A 38 8.25 0.45 4.75
C LEU A 38 8.75 -0.29 5.99
N ALA A 39 8.54 0.23 7.19
CA ALA A 39 8.88 -0.40 8.47
C ALA A 39 7.76 -1.30 9.00
N GLY A 40 6.57 -1.29 8.38
CA GLY A 40 5.41 -2.07 8.81
C GLY A 40 4.78 -1.54 10.10
N ARG A 41 5.19 -0.36 10.56
CA ARG A 41 4.58 0.31 11.73
C ARG A 41 3.19 0.83 11.41
N ARG A 42 2.96 1.17 10.14
CA ARG A 42 1.68 1.67 9.65
C ARG A 42 1.32 0.97 8.34
N PRO A 43 0.05 0.58 8.13
CA PRO A 43 -0.34 0.03 6.84
C PRO A 43 -0.23 1.09 5.74
N PRO A 44 0.11 0.68 4.50
CA PRO A 44 0.04 1.55 3.33
C PRO A 44 -1.41 1.98 3.10
N GLY A 45 -1.67 3.26 3.30
CA GLY A 45 -2.97 3.88 3.17
C GLY A 45 -3.18 4.49 1.78
N PRO A 46 -4.30 5.19 1.56
CA PRO A 46 -4.71 5.66 0.25
C PRO A 46 -3.62 6.48 -0.47
N ALA A 47 -2.94 7.39 0.22
CA ALA A 47 -1.87 8.18 -0.41
C ALA A 47 -0.70 7.35 -0.97
N ILE A 48 -0.33 6.25 -0.30
CA ILE A 48 0.72 5.35 -0.79
C ILE A 48 0.19 4.48 -1.92
N LEU A 49 -1.05 4.01 -1.81
CA LEU A 49 -1.68 3.21 -2.86
C LEU A 49 -1.82 4.02 -4.16
N GLU A 50 -2.37 5.24 -4.09
CA GLU A 50 -2.46 6.18 -5.21
C GLU A 50 -1.08 6.44 -5.85
N ALA A 51 -0.05 6.69 -5.03
CA ALA A 51 1.31 6.91 -5.51
C ALA A 51 1.91 5.67 -6.20
N LEU A 52 1.48 4.48 -5.80
CA LEU A 52 1.88 3.22 -6.44
C LEU A 52 1.03 2.89 -7.68
N GLY A 53 -0.05 3.64 -7.94
CA GLY A 53 -1.05 3.32 -8.96
C GLY A 53 -1.93 2.13 -8.58
N LEU A 54 -2.18 1.97 -7.27
CA LEU A 54 -2.97 0.90 -6.70
C LEU A 54 -4.22 1.49 -6.04
N GLU A 55 -5.30 0.72 -6.08
CA GLU A 55 -6.55 1.06 -5.39
C GLU A 55 -6.84 -0.03 -4.36
N LYS A 56 -7.33 0.37 -3.17
CA LYS A 56 -7.76 -0.59 -2.16
C LYS A 56 -9.14 -1.13 -2.59
N ALA A 57 -9.17 -2.27 -3.25
CA ALA A 57 -10.41 -3.01 -3.44
C ALA A 57 -10.88 -3.53 -2.07
N ASP A 58 -12.00 -3.02 -1.56
CA ASP A 58 -12.68 -3.60 -0.40
C ASP A 58 -12.86 -5.10 -0.64
N THR A 59 -12.25 -5.89 0.24
CA THR A 59 -12.25 -7.34 0.17
C THR A 59 -13.62 -7.85 0.63
N THR A 60 -14.65 -7.61 -0.17
CA THR A 60 -16.01 -8.08 0.09
C THR A 60 -16.17 -9.51 -0.41
N TYR A 61 -16.39 -10.44 0.53
CA TYR A 61 -16.94 -11.78 0.26
C TYR A 61 -18.17 -11.99 1.12
N ARG A 62 -19.31 -12.33 0.51
CA ARG A 62 -20.49 -12.89 1.17
C ARG A 62 -21.10 -13.98 0.29
N GLU A 63 -21.06 -15.22 0.75
CA GLU A 63 -22.05 -16.23 0.38
C GLU A 63 -23.28 -16.06 1.26
N ARG A 64 -24.48 -16.18 0.69
CA ARG A 64 -25.71 -16.35 1.44
C ARG A 64 -26.19 -17.78 1.27
N GLU A 65 -25.57 -18.71 2.00
CA GLU A 65 -26.24 -19.99 2.26
C GLU A 65 -27.35 -19.74 3.29
N ALA A 66 -28.58 -19.58 2.80
CA ALA A 66 -29.74 -19.86 3.62
C ALA A 66 -29.82 -21.38 3.76
N ALA A 67 -29.71 -21.82 5.02
CA ALA A 67 -29.79 -23.21 5.43
C ALA A 67 -30.99 -23.95 4.81
N ARG A 68 -30.76 -25.24 4.53
CA ARG A 68 -31.75 -26.29 4.26
C ARG A 68 -33.10 -26.03 4.94
N GLY A 69 -34.17 -26.12 4.15
CA GLY A 69 -35.54 -26.42 4.58
C GLY A 69 -36.11 -27.48 3.67
#